data_AF-A0A0R3N642-F1
#
_entry.id   AF-A0A0R3N642-F1
#
_cell.length_a   1.000
_cell.length_b   1.000
_cell.length_c   1.000
_cell.angle_alpha   90.00
_cell.angle_beta   90.00
_cell.angle_gamma   90.00
#
_symmetry.space_group_name_H-M   'P 1'
#
loop_
_entity.id
_entity.type
_entity.pdbx_description
1 polymer ?
#
loop_
_entity_poly.entity_id
_entity_poly.type
_entity_poly.pdbx_seq_one_letter_code
_entity_poly.pdbx_strand_id
1 'polypeptide(L)'
;MARAFKVRSAERDAQTDRERLGSISAAIEAAVASIEKERDALRARVDAARDQAAFATGTDYDEYLTRDAKDAARIKEYEQQMATGEKRTQELDRQLGGLNAVREAFNQYFAGKAQ
;
A
#
# COMPACT_ATOMS: atom_id res chain seq x y z
N MET A 1 -26.87 -16.94 -53.54
CA MET A 1 -26.60 -15.59 -53.02
C MET A 1 -25.64 -15.70 -51.84
N ALA A 2 -24.50 -15.00 -51.88
CA ALA A 2 -23.57 -14.98 -50.75
C ALA A 2 -24.17 -14.15 -49.60
N ARG A 3 -24.19 -14.71 -48.40
CA ARG A 3 -24.69 -14.02 -47.20
C ARG A 3 -23.72 -12.90 -46.85
N ALA A 4 -24.20 -11.67 -46.67
CA ALA A 4 -23.37 -10.55 -46.25
C ALA A 4 -22.68 -10.87 -44.90
N PHE A 5 -21.38 -10.56 -44.82
CA PHE A 5 -20.59 -10.72 -43.60
C PHE A 5 -21.19 -9.82 -42.49
N LYS A 6 -21.57 -10.42 -41.35
CA LYS A 6 -22.16 -9.69 -40.23
C LYS A 6 -21.06 -9.29 -39.25
N VAL A 7 -20.92 -7.98 -39.02
CA VAL A 7 -20.02 -7.42 -38.02
C VAL A 7 -20.84 -6.88 -36.85
N ARG A 8 -20.24 -6.85 -35.65
CA ARG A 8 -20.84 -6.17 -34.49
C ARG A 8 -20.93 -4.66 -34.75
N SER A 9 -21.81 -4.00 -33.98
CA SER A 9 -21.92 -2.54 -34.00
C SER A 9 -20.80 -1.94 -33.16
N ALA A 10 -20.25 -0.81 -33.60
CA ALA A 10 -19.18 -0.09 -32.90
C ALA A 10 -19.53 0.21 -31.43
N GLU A 11 -20.80 0.50 -31.13
CA GLU A 11 -21.29 0.75 -29.78
C GLU A 11 -21.15 -0.48 -28.86
N ARG A 12 -21.45 -1.68 -29.36
CA ARG A 12 -21.31 -2.91 -28.56
C ARG A 12 -19.85 -3.28 -28.32
N ASP A 13 -18.99 -3.00 -29.29
CA ASP A 13 -17.57 -3.21 -29.14
C ASP A 13 -16.98 -2.23 -28.11
N ALA A 14 -17.35 -0.94 -28.19
CA ALA A 14 -16.97 0.06 -27.19
C ALA A 14 -17.47 -0.29 -25.77
N GLN A 15 -18.72 -0.74 -25.64
CA GLN A 15 -19.26 -1.17 -24.34
C GLN A 15 -18.47 -2.36 -23.76
N THR A 16 -18.19 -3.36 -24.60
CA THR A 16 -17.41 -4.53 -24.18
C THR A 16 -15.98 -4.15 -23.76
N ASP A 17 -15.36 -3.21 -24.48
CA ASP A 17 -14.02 -2.72 -24.16
C ASP A 17 -14.00 -1.93 -22.85
N ARG A 18 -15.00 -1.07 -22.60
CA ARG A 18 -15.16 -0.36 -21.32
C ARG A 18 -15.34 -1.33 -20.15
N GLU A 19 -16.15 -2.38 -20.30
CA GLU A 19 -16.35 -3.37 -19.23
C GLU A 19 -15.06 -4.13 -18.90
N ARG A 20 -14.33 -4.57 -19.92
CA ARG A 20 -13.06 -5.28 -19.76
C ARG A 20 -12.01 -4.40 -19.08
N LEU A 21 -11.78 -3.21 -19.64
CA LEU A 21 -10.74 -2.29 -19.15
C LEU A 21 -11.12 -1.67 -17.81
N GLY A 22 -12.41 -1.36 -17.60
CA GLY A 22 -12.92 -0.81 -16.35
C GLY A 22 -12.69 -1.74 -15.17
N SER A 23 -12.89 -3.05 -15.35
CA SER A 23 -12.63 -4.03 -14.28
C SER A 23 -11.15 -4.07 -13.85
N ILE A 24 -10.23 -3.93 -14.80
CA ILE A 24 -8.78 -3.92 -14.55
C ILE A 24 -8.40 -2.61 -13.85
N SER A 25 -8.88 -1.47 -14.35
CA SER A 25 -8.65 -0.16 -13.72
C SER A 25 -9.12 -0.15 -12.27
N ALA A 26 -10.35 -0.62 -12.01
CA ALA A 26 -10.89 -0.70 -10.66
C ALA A 26 -10.06 -1.60 -9.74
N ALA A 27 -9.54 -2.72 -10.24
CA ALA A 27 -8.68 -3.62 -9.47
C ALA A 27 -7.34 -2.96 -9.10
N ILE A 28 -6.74 -2.19 -10.01
CA ILE A 28 -5.51 -1.42 -9.75
C ILE A 28 -5.75 -0.38 -8.64
N GLU A 29 -6.81 0.42 -8.75
CA GLU A 29 -7.12 1.44 -7.75
C GLU A 29 -7.43 0.83 -6.38
N ALA A 30 -8.17 -0.29 -6.35
CA ALA A 30 -8.45 -1.00 -5.10
C ALA A 30 -7.17 -1.51 -4.42
N ALA A 31 -6.22 -2.05 -5.19
CA ALA A 31 -4.94 -2.51 -4.67
C ALA A 31 -4.10 -1.35 -4.11
N VAL A 32 -4.04 -0.22 -4.84
CA VAL A 32 -3.36 1.01 -4.40
C VAL A 32 -3.95 1.50 -3.07
N ALA A 33 -5.26 1.69 -3.00
CA ALA A 33 -5.93 2.17 -1.79
C ALA A 33 -5.74 1.23 -0.59
N SER A 34 -5.73 -0.09 -0.83
CA SER A 34 -5.47 -1.08 0.22
C SER A 34 -4.05 -0.97 0.79
N ILE A 35 -3.05 -0.78 -0.07
CA ILE A 35 -1.64 -0.63 0.36
C ILE A 35 -1.43 0.68 1.12
N GLU A 36 -2.01 1.77 0.64
CA GLU A 36 -1.94 3.07 1.33
C GLU A 36 -2.53 2.97 2.73
N LYS A 37 -3.72 2.35 2.86
CA LYS A 37 -4.36 2.12 4.16
C LYS A 37 -3.49 1.28 5.10
N GLU A 38 -2.92 0.17 4.61
CA GLU A 38 -2.05 -0.68 5.43
C GLU A 38 -0.79 0.08 5.88
N ARG A 39 -0.15 0.80 4.95
CA ARG A 39 1.07 1.57 5.19
C ARG A 39 0.84 2.65 6.24
N ASP A 40 -0.22 3.43 6.10
CA ASP A 40 -0.50 4.56 6.98
C ASP A 40 -0.84 4.07 8.39
N ALA A 41 -1.64 2.99 8.51
CA ALA A 41 -1.92 2.34 9.79
C ALA A 41 -0.68 1.70 10.42
N LEU A 42 0.27 1.19 9.62
CA LEU A 42 1.52 0.63 10.12
C LEU A 42 2.47 1.72 10.60
N ARG A 43 2.62 2.82 9.86
CA ARG A 43 3.44 3.98 10.25
C ARG A 43 2.96 4.55 11.59
N ALA A 44 1.66 4.74 11.76
CA ALA A 44 1.09 5.18 13.04
C ALA A 44 1.43 4.25 14.21
N ARG A 45 1.44 2.93 13.99
CA ARG A 45 1.84 1.95 15.02
C ARG A 45 3.34 1.99 15.33
N VAL A 46 4.18 2.21 14.32
CA VAL A 46 5.64 2.38 14.50
C VAL A 46 5.92 3.64 15.31
N ASP A 47 5.24 4.75 15.01
CA ASP A 47 5.40 5.99 15.76
C ASP A 47 4.95 5.84 17.21
N ALA A 48 3.82 5.15 17.46
CA ALA A 48 3.39 4.83 18.82
C ALA A 48 4.39 3.96 19.59
N ALA A 49 4.98 2.95 18.93
CA ALA A 49 6.04 2.12 19.55
C ALA A 49 7.29 2.96 19.87
N ARG A 50 7.63 3.92 19.01
CA ARG A 50 8.74 4.86 19.25
C ARG A 50 8.48 5.75 20.47
N ASP A 51 7.28 6.31 20.59
CA ASP A 51 6.88 7.11 21.76
C ASP A 51 6.92 6.28 23.05
N GLN A 52 6.41 5.05 23.00
CA GLN A 52 6.43 4.14 24.14
C GLN A 52 7.85 3.72 24.56
N ALA A 53 8.74 3.48 23.58
CA ALA A 53 10.15 3.23 23.86
C ALA A 53 10.82 4.43 24.53
N ALA A 54 10.54 5.65 24.08
CA ALA A 54 11.07 6.87 24.68
C ALA A 54 10.61 7.02 26.14
N PHE A 55 9.32 6.77 26.42
CA PHE A 55 8.80 6.80 27.79
C PHE A 55 9.42 5.71 28.69
N ALA A 56 9.59 4.50 28.18
CA ALA A 56 10.17 3.39 28.94
C ALA A 56 11.68 3.57 29.19
N THR A 57 12.35 4.36 28.34
CA THR A 57 13.78 4.65 28.47
C THR A 57 14.06 5.66 29.58
N GLY A 58 13.11 6.54 29.87
CA GLY A 58 13.23 7.59 30.86
C GLY A 58 14.22 8.70 30.45
N THR A 59 14.36 9.72 31.30
CA THR A 59 15.13 10.94 30.99
C THR A 59 16.29 11.20 31.95
N ASP A 60 16.48 10.36 32.97
CA ASP A 60 17.53 10.56 33.97
C ASP A 60 18.91 10.09 33.48
N TYR A 61 19.95 10.81 33.88
CA TYR A 61 21.32 10.64 33.38
C TYR A 61 21.93 9.26 33.70
N ASP A 62 21.48 8.61 34.79
CA ASP A 62 21.97 7.30 35.28
C ASP A 62 20.89 6.20 35.23
N GLU A 63 19.77 6.44 34.54
CA GLU A 63 18.62 5.53 34.55
C GLU A 63 18.97 4.14 33.99
N TYR A 64 19.89 4.06 33.03
CA TYR A 64 20.39 2.80 32.48
C TYR A 64 21.20 1.95 33.47
N LEU A 65 21.78 2.55 34.52
CA LEU A 65 22.57 1.84 35.53
C LEU A 65 21.69 1.20 36.62
N THR A 66 20.46 1.70 36.80
CA THR A 66 19.52 1.24 37.83
C THR A 66 18.21 0.70 37.26
N ARG A 67 18.10 0.59 35.92
CA ARG A 67 16.88 0.21 35.21
C ARG A 67 16.35 -1.15 35.62
N ASP A 68 15.05 -1.22 35.90
CA ASP A 68 14.35 -2.48 36.12
C ASP A 68 14.42 -3.36 34.85
N ALA A 69 14.68 -4.65 35.04
CA ALA A 69 14.67 -5.65 33.98
C ALA A 69 13.37 -5.64 33.15
N LYS A 70 12.24 -5.25 33.76
CA LYS A 70 10.94 -5.10 33.07
C LYS A 70 10.94 -4.00 32.03
N ASP A 71 11.57 -2.86 32.30
CA ASP A 71 11.62 -1.74 31.35
C ASP A 71 12.62 -2.02 30.23
N ALA A 72 13.74 -2.70 30.54
CA ALA A 72 14.65 -3.21 29.52
C ALA A 72 13.97 -4.20 28.56
N ALA A 73 13.11 -5.08 29.07
CA ALA A 73 12.35 -6.02 28.24
C ALA A 73 11.32 -5.30 27.34
N ARG A 74 10.62 -4.29 27.86
CA ARG A 74 9.66 -3.48 27.09
C ARG A 74 10.32 -2.68 25.97
N ILE A 75 11.46 -2.05 26.25
CA ILE A 75 12.21 -1.29 25.24
C ILE A 75 12.61 -2.21 24.09
N LYS A 76 13.15 -3.39 24.40
CA LYS A 76 13.51 -4.38 23.38
C LYS A 76 12.31 -4.83 22.55
N GLU A 77 11.15 -4.99 23.17
CA GLU A 77 9.91 -5.31 22.45
C GLU A 77 9.54 -4.19 21.47
N TYR A 78 9.56 -2.92 21.92
CA TYR A 78 9.27 -1.78 21.06
C TYR A 78 10.27 -1.63 19.91
N GLU A 79 11.56 -1.82 20.16
CA GLU A 79 12.59 -1.83 19.11
C GLU A 79 12.33 -2.90 18.05
N GLN A 80 11.91 -4.11 18.45
CA GLN A 80 11.54 -5.18 17.53
C GLN A 80 10.30 -4.86 16.71
N GLN A 81 9.28 -4.25 17.33
CA GLN A 81 8.07 -3.80 16.66
C GLN A 81 8.40 -2.71 15.63
N MET A 82 9.24 -1.73 16.00
CA MET A 82 9.71 -0.68 15.10
C MET A 82 10.47 -1.25 13.91
N ALA A 83 11.48 -2.10 14.14
CA ALA A 83 12.28 -2.69 13.07
C ALA A 83 11.42 -3.51 12.08
N THR A 84 10.47 -4.29 12.60
CA THR A 84 9.55 -5.08 11.78
C THR A 84 8.60 -4.18 10.98
N GLY A 85 8.06 -3.14 11.64
CA GLY A 85 7.14 -2.19 11.02
C GLY A 85 7.81 -1.34 9.93
N GLU A 86 9.03 -0.87 10.15
CA GLU A 86 9.82 -0.13 9.17
C GLU A 86 10.13 -0.99 7.94
N LYS A 87 10.55 -2.25 8.15
CA LYS A 87 10.81 -3.19 7.05
C LYS A 87 9.55 -3.44 6.20
N ARG A 88 8.40 -3.67 6.84
CA ARG A 88 7.14 -3.87 6.11
C ARG A 88 6.67 -2.58 5.42
N THR A 89 6.90 -1.41 6.03
CA THR A 89 6.61 -0.11 5.39
C THR A 89 7.41 0.07 4.10
N GLN A 90 8.69 -0.28 4.10
CA GLN A 90 9.53 -0.25 2.88
C GLN A 90 9.05 -1.22 1.80
N GLU A 91 8.55 -2.40 2.19
CA GLU A 91 7.92 -3.33 1.25
C GLU A 91 6.66 -2.72 0.63
N LEU A 92 5.79 -2.11 1.44
CA LEU A 92 4.56 -1.46 0.97
C LEU A 92 4.85 -0.28 0.04
N ASP A 93 5.86 0.54 0.35
CA ASP A 93 6.27 1.66 -0.51
C ASP A 93 6.78 1.17 -1.88
N ARG A 94 7.51 0.04 -1.92
CA ARG A 94 7.93 -0.60 -3.18
C ARG A 94 6.74 -1.13 -3.98
N GLN A 95 5.79 -1.80 -3.32
CA GLN A 95 4.58 -2.31 -3.96
C GLN A 95 3.72 -1.17 -4.53
N LEU A 96 3.58 -0.09 -3.76
CA LEU A 96 2.86 1.12 -4.19
C LEU A 96 3.53 1.77 -5.40
N GLY A 97 4.86 1.89 -5.41
CA GLY A 97 5.61 2.40 -6.57
C GLY A 97 5.35 1.57 -7.83
N GLY A 98 5.41 0.24 -7.71
CA GLY A 98 5.11 -0.67 -8.83
C GLY A 98 3.67 -0.53 -9.35
N LEU A 99 2.69 -0.48 -8.45
CA LEU A 99 1.29 -0.32 -8.84
C LEU A 99 0.99 1.05 -9.44
N ASN A 100 1.65 2.10 -8.97
CA ASN A 100 1.55 3.43 -9.58
C ASN A 100 2.09 3.44 -11.01
N ALA A 101 3.21 2.77 -11.27
CA ALA A 101 3.74 2.61 -12.63
C ALA A 101 2.77 1.81 -13.52
N VAL A 102 2.16 0.74 -12.99
CA VAL A 102 1.11 -0.03 -13.71
C VAL A 102 -0.11 0.84 -14.01
N ARG A 103 -0.57 1.64 -13.04
CA ARG A 103 -1.69 2.57 -13.20
C ARG A 103 -1.41 3.61 -14.28
N GLU A 104 -0.22 4.21 -14.26
CA GLU A 104 0.20 5.20 -15.24
C GLU A 104 0.27 4.59 -16.65
N ALA A 105 0.92 3.44 -16.79
CA ALA A 105 0.97 2.72 -18.06
C ALA A 105 -0.43 2.34 -18.56
N PHE A 106 -1.30 1.84 -17.67
CA PHE A 106 -2.67 1.50 -18.02
C PHE A 106 -3.42 2.73 -18.57
N ASN A 107 -3.33 3.86 -17.88
CA ASN A 107 -3.94 5.10 -18.32
C ASN A 107 -3.35 5.60 -19.64
N GLN A 108 -2.03 5.53 -19.83
CA GLN A 108 -1.38 5.91 -21.07
C GLN A 108 -1.89 5.13 -22.28
N TYR A 109 -2.09 3.81 -22.14
CA TYR A 109 -2.51 2.95 -23.25
C TYR A 109 -4.03 2.88 -23.44
N PHE A 110 -4.82 3.12 -22.39
CA PHE A 110 -6.27 2.83 -22.40
C PHE A 110 -7.18 4.02 -22.07
N ALA A 111 -6.67 5.14 -21.54
CA ALA A 111 -7.52 6.29 -21.16
C ALA A 111 -8.22 6.94 -22.37
N GLY A 112 -7.65 6.85 -23.58
CA GLY A 112 -8.28 7.33 -24.82
C GLY A 112 -9.38 6.42 -25.40
N LYS A 113 -9.62 5.24 -24.81
CA LYS A 113 -10.62 4.27 -25.29
C LYS A 113 -11.82 4.09 -24.36
N ALA A 114 -11.82 4.78 -23.21
CA ALA A 114 -12.86 4.67 -22.19
C ALA A 114 -13.94 5.78 -22.26
N GLN A 115 -13.71 6.84 -23.05
CA GLN A 115 -14.71 7.90 -23.30
C GLN A 115 -15.64 7.47 -24.45
#